data_AF-A0A7C4J7B9-F1
#
_entry.id   AF-A0A7C4J7B9-F1
#
_cell.length_a   1.000
_cell.length_b   1.000
_cell.length_c   1.000
_cell.angle_alpha   90.00
_cell.angle_beta   90.00
_cell.angle_gamma   90.00
#
_symmetry.space_group_name_H-M   'P 1'
#
loop_
_entity.id
_entity.type
_entity.pdbx_description
1 polymer ?
#
loop_
_entity_poly.entity_id
_entity_poly.type
_entity_poly.pdbx_seq_one_letter_code
_entity_poly.pdbx_strand_id
1 'polypeptide(L)'
;MFAFTEGDIRSLATSQSFARGQSYYRSGAVSALTLRGDQLTARVAGSGYEPYRVNVALDQDGRIASASCTCPYDWGGYCKHIVALLLTHVRAPEKILTKAAVKAALADRKRDDLIMLITQMIDYEPDLYGLIDGSGLPAPDEFDAADEEW
;
A
#
# COMPACT_ATOMS: atom_id res chain seq x y z
N MET A 1 14.99 -12.33 4.39
CA MET A 1 14.83 -13.31 3.30
C MET A 1 13.33 -13.49 3.13
N PHE A 2 12.75 -13.12 1.99
CA PHE A 2 11.31 -13.28 1.78
C PHE A 2 11.02 -14.77 1.53
N ALA A 3 10.01 -15.32 2.20
CA ALA A 3 9.86 -16.78 2.31
C ALA A 3 8.65 -17.34 1.56
N PHE A 4 7.92 -16.52 0.80
CA PHE A 4 6.84 -16.99 -0.06
C PHE A 4 7.29 -17.12 -1.52
N THR A 5 6.69 -18.08 -2.21
CA THR A 5 7.01 -18.47 -3.58
C THR A 5 5.85 -18.15 -4.52
N GLU A 6 6.08 -18.27 -5.83
CA GLU A 6 4.99 -18.19 -6.80
C GLU A 6 3.92 -19.27 -6.60
N GLY A 7 4.30 -20.44 -6.05
CA GLY A 7 3.36 -21.49 -5.69
C GLY A 7 2.38 -21.04 -4.60
N ASP A 8 2.89 -20.33 -3.58
CA ASP A 8 2.07 -19.78 -2.50
C ASP A 8 1.12 -18.68 -3.04
N ILE A 9 1.60 -17.83 -3.94
CA ILE A 9 0.76 -16.81 -4.58
C ILE A 9 -0.37 -17.49 -5.39
N ARG A 10 -0.06 -18.60 -6.07
CA ARG A 10 -1.05 -19.35 -6.86
C ARG A 10 -2.11 -20.02 -5.99
N SER A 11 -1.75 -20.51 -4.79
CA SER A 11 -2.73 -21.15 -3.89
C SER A 11 -3.68 -20.15 -3.22
N LEU A 12 -3.26 -18.88 -3.08
CA LEU A 12 -4.06 -17.80 -2.48
C LEU A 12 -5.01 -17.11 -3.47
N ALA A 13 -4.96 -17.44 -4.75
CA ALA A 13 -5.75 -16.81 -5.80
C ALA A 13 -6.53 -17.83 -6.63
N THR A 14 -7.62 -17.40 -7.24
CA THR A 14 -8.27 -18.21 -8.28
C THR A 14 -7.36 -18.31 -9.51
N SER A 15 -7.48 -19.38 -10.29
CA SER A 15 -6.71 -19.56 -11.53
C SER A 15 -6.85 -18.37 -12.49
N GLN A 16 -8.05 -17.78 -12.57
CA GLN A 16 -8.31 -16.61 -13.39
C GLN A 16 -7.63 -15.35 -12.85
N SER A 17 -7.74 -15.08 -11.54
CA SER A 17 -7.06 -13.93 -10.91
C SER A 17 -5.54 -14.06 -11.02
N PHE A 18 -5.01 -15.26 -10.87
CA PHE A 18 -3.58 -15.52 -11.05
C PHE A 18 -3.11 -15.26 -12.49
N ALA A 19 -3.82 -15.80 -13.49
CA ALA A 19 -3.52 -15.56 -14.90
C ALA A 19 -3.54 -14.07 -15.27
N ARG A 20 -4.55 -13.33 -14.77
CA ARG A 20 -4.63 -11.88 -14.97
C ARG A 20 -3.51 -11.14 -14.25
N GLY A 21 -3.17 -11.53 -13.02
CA GLY A 21 -2.07 -10.96 -12.26
C GLY A 21 -0.72 -11.11 -12.97
N GLN A 22 -0.48 -12.26 -13.61
CA GLN A 22 0.69 -12.44 -14.47
C GLN A 22 0.72 -11.48 -15.65
N SER A 23 -0.42 -11.23 -16.30
CA SER A 23 -0.49 -10.23 -17.38
C SER A 23 -0.21 -8.81 -16.87
N TYR A 24 -0.72 -8.45 -15.69
CA TYR A 24 -0.48 -7.13 -15.09
C TYR A 24 0.99 -6.94 -14.71
N TYR A 25 1.61 -7.96 -14.12
CA TYR A 25 3.06 -8.00 -13.90
C TYR A 25 3.84 -7.77 -15.20
N ARG A 26 3.53 -8.53 -16.27
CA ARG A 26 4.22 -8.42 -17.57
C ARG A 26 4.04 -7.05 -18.22
N SER A 27 2.88 -6.42 -18.06
CA SER A 27 2.62 -5.07 -18.57
C SER A 27 3.28 -3.94 -17.77
N GLY A 28 3.94 -4.25 -16.64
CA GLY A 28 4.53 -3.23 -15.77
C GLY A 28 3.49 -2.38 -15.02
N ALA A 29 2.30 -2.93 -14.75
CA ALA A 29 1.21 -2.19 -14.11
C ALA A 29 1.47 -1.81 -12.63
N VAL A 30 2.52 -2.38 -12.01
CA VAL A 30 2.88 -2.14 -10.61
C VAL A 30 3.89 -1.01 -10.53
N SER A 31 3.58 0.01 -9.73
CA SER A 31 4.40 1.20 -9.50
C SER A 31 4.50 1.51 -8.01
N ALA A 32 5.49 2.32 -7.63
CA ALA A 32 5.74 2.72 -6.25
C ALA A 32 5.84 1.56 -5.24
N LEU A 33 6.35 0.40 -5.69
CA LEU A 33 6.52 -0.79 -4.83
C LEU A 33 7.52 -0.49 -3.72
N THR A 34 7.02 -0.42 -2.49
CA THR A 34 7.81 -0.03 -1.32
C THR A 34 7.64 -1.06 -0.22
N LEU A 35 8.75 -1.47 0.39
CA LEU A 35 8.75 -2.26 1.63
C LEU A 35 9.11 -1.36 2.81
N ARG A 36 8.26 -1.31 3.83
CA ARG A 36 8.47 -0.57 5.08
C ARG A 36 8.35 -1.52 6.26
N GLY A 37 9.48 -2.01 6.77
CA GLY A 37 9.46 -3.09 7.75
C GLY A 37 8.86 -4.36 7.13
N ASP A 38 7.71 -4.79 7.63
CA ASP A 38 6.93 -5.94 7.16
C ASP A 38 5.78 -5.58 6.20
N GLN A 39 5.62 -4.29 5.87
CA GLN A 39 4.54 -3.81 5.00
C GLN A 39 5.02 -3.59 3.57
N LEU A 40 4.48 -4.35 2.64
CA LEU A 40 4.69 -4.18 1.21
C LEU A 40 3.50 -3.42 0.61
N THR A 41 3.78 -2.29 -0.03
CA THR A 41 2.75 -1.39 -0.59
C THR A 41 3.05 -1.07 -2.04
N ALA A 42 2.03 -0.93 -2.88
CA ALA A 42 2.20 -0.44 -4.25
C ALA A 42 0.92 0.22 -4.79
N ARG A 43 1.09 0.91 -5.92
CA ARG A 43 0.00 1.35 -6.79
C ARG A 43 -0.05 0.47 -8.02
N VAL A 44 -1.22 -0.09 -8.31
CA VAL A 44 -1.41 -1.01 -9.44
C VAL A 44 -2.45 -0.44 -10.40
N ALA A 45 -2.01 -0.12 -11.61
CA ALA A 45 -2.90 0.31 -12.68
C ALA A 45 -3.91 -0.80 -13.03
N GLY A 46 -5.13 -0.41 -13.37
CA GLY A 46 -6.22 -1.34 -13.65
C GLY A 46 -7.34 -0.68 -14.44
N SER A 47 -8.57 -1.13 -14.23
CA SER A 47 -9.76 -0.60 -14.92
C SER A 47 -10.28 0.72 -14.34
N GLY A 48 -9.86 1.10 -13.14
CA GLY A 48 -10.19 2.40 -12.56
C GLY A 48 -9.36 3.52 -13.18
N TYR A 49 -9.87 4.75 -13.10
CA TYR A 49 -9.14 5.95 -13.52
C TYR A 49 -7.85 6.11 -12.69
N GLU A 50 -7.98 6.01 -11.37
CA GLU A 50 -6.84 6.00 -10.45
C GLU A 50 -6.27 4.57 -10.22
N PRO A 51 -4.95 4.42 -10.07
CA PRO A 51 -4.34 3.15 -9.68
C PRO A 51 -4.86 2.64 -8.33
N TYR A 52 -5.12 1.34 -8.23
CA TYR A 52 -5.53 0.71 -6.99
C TYR A 52 -4.37 0.65 -5.98
N ARG A 53 -4.66 0.93 -4.71
CA ARG A 53 -3.70 0.79 -3.62
C ARG A 53 -3.73 -0.64 -3.12
N VAL A 54 -2.56 -1.27 -3.05
CA VAL A 54 -2.40 -2.63 -2.55
C VAL A 54 -1.48 -2.61 -1.35
N ASN A 55 -1.89 -3.26 -0.28
CA ASN A 55 -1.11 -3.42 0.95
C ASN A 55 -1.00 -4.92 1.27
N VAL A 56 0.20 -5.38 1.60
CA VAL A 56 0.47 -6.75 2.03
C VAL A 56 1.29 -6.69 3.30
N ALA A 57 0.78 -7.31 4.37
CA ALA A 57 1.52 -7.49 5.61
C ALA A 57 2.24 -8.83 5.56
N LEU A 58 3.53 -8.83 5.89
CA LEU A 58 4.33 -10.03 6.06
C LEU A 58 4.42 -10.41 7.54
N ASP A 59 4.53 -11.71 7.83
CA ASP A 59 4.83 -12.19 9.18
C ASP A 59 6.34 -12.14 9.47
N GLN A 60 6.72 -12.57 10.68
CA GLN A 60 8.12 -12.61 11.13
C GLN A 60 9.00 -13.56 10.30
N ASP A 61 8.40 -14.57 9.66
CA ASP A 61 9.08 -15.51 8.77
C ASP A 61 9.17 -14.95 7.33
N GLY A 62 8.57 -13.79 7.05
CA GLY A 62 8.52 -13.20 5.73
C GLY A 62 7.53 -13.88 4.79
N ARG A 63 6.49 -14.55 5.31
CA ARG A 63 5.32 -15.06 4.57
C ARG A 63 4.20 -14.04 4.57
N ILE A 64 3.22 -14.23 3.69
CA ILE A 64 2.06 -13.35 3.58
C ILE A 64 1.12 -13.59 4.77
N ALA A 65 1.01 -12.62 5.67
CA ALA A 65 0.07 -12.65 6.79
C ALA A 65 -1.32 -12.15 6.37
N SER A 66 -1.37 -11.06 5.60
CA SER A 66 -2.61 -10.51 5.06
C SER A 66 -2.35 -9.68 3.80
N ALA A 67 -3.40 -9.49 2.99
CA ALA A 67 -3.35 -8.63 1.81
C ALA A 67 -4.69 -7.93 1.60
N SER A 68 -4.64 -6.66 1.23
CA SER A 68 -5.80 -5.85 0.88
C SER A 68 -5.55 -5.04 -0.39
N CYS A 69 -6.64 -4.72 -1.09
CA CYS A 69 -6.61 -3.95 -2.32
C CYS A 69 -7.87 -3.09 -2.39
N THR A 70 -7.74 -1.85 -2.84
CA THR A 70 -8.89 -0.93 -2.98
C THR A 70 -9.78 -1.22 -4.18
N CYS A 71 -9.55 -2.31 -4.92
CA CYS A 71 -10.41 -2.66 -6.05
C CYS A 71 -11.71 -3.36 -5.60
N PRO A 72 -12.82 -3.20 -6.34
CA PRO A 72 -14.13 -3.73 -5.96
C PRO A 72 -14.26 -5.25 -6.19
N TYR A 73 -13.15 -5.99 -6.18
CA TYR A 73 -13.15 -7.43 -6.43
C TYR A 73 -13.59 -8.19 -5.17
N ASP A 74 -14.61 -9.04 -5.30
CA ASP A 74 -15.19 -9.86 -4.22
C ASP A 74 -15.32 -11.36 -4.59
N TRP A 75 -14.75 -11.77 -5.73
CA TRP A 75 -14.91 -13.12 -6.33
C TRP A 75 -14.03 -14.20 -5.70
N GLY A 76 -13.60 -14.02 -4.45
CA GLY A 76 -12.79 -14.95 -3.68
C GLY A 76 -11.29 -14.96 -4.03
N GLY A 77 -10.48 -15.30 -3.03
CA GLY A 77 -9.02 -15.28 -3.12
C GLY A 77 -8.44 -13.89 -3.41
N TYR A 78 -7.14 -13.83 -3.67
CA TYR A 78 -6.47 -12.57 -3.99
C TYR A 78 -6.78 -12.12 -5.41
N CYS A 79 -7.15 -10.84 -5.52
CA CYS A 79 -7.41 -10.21 -6.81
C CYS A 79 -6.13 -10.15 -7.66
N LYS A 80 -6.30 -9.95 -8.97
CA LYS A 80 -5.20 -9.77 -9.93
C LYS A 80 -4.17 -8.71 -9.53
N HIS A 81 -4.56 -7.65 -8.82
CA HIS A 81 -3.65 -6.57 -8.42
C HIS A 81 -2.71 -7.01 -7.29
N ILE A 82 -3.24 -7.70 -6.28
CA ILE A 82 -2.45 -8.33 -5.21
C ILE A 82 -1.49 -9.32 -5.84
N VAL A 83 -1.98 -10.19 -6.73
CA VAL A 83 -1.12 -11.16 -7.42
C VAL A 83 -0.01 -10.47 -8.22
N ALA A 84 -0.32 -9.41 -8.98
CA ALA A 84 0.68 -8.67 -9.74
C ALA A 84 1.78 -8.07 -8.84
N LEU A 85 1.40 -7.49 -7.70
CA LEU A 85 2.34 -6.97 -6.71
C LEU A 85 3.23 -8.09 -6.17
N LEU A 86 2.66 -9.21 -5.72
CA LEU A 86 3.40 -10.34 -5.16
C LEU A 86 4.34 -10.98 -6.19
N LEU A 87 3.90 -11.12 -7.44
CA LEU A 87 4.75 -11.60 -8.54
C LEU A 87 5.89 -10.62 -8.83
N THR A 88 5.64 -9.31 -8.77
CA THR A 88 6.68 -8.29 -8.93
C THR A 88 7.73 -8.43 -7.83
N HIS A 89 7.29 -8.64 -6.59
CA HIS A 89 8.18 -8.86 -5.45
C HIS A 89 9.07 -10.10 -5.64
N VAL A 90 8.50 -11.24 -6.04
CA VAL A 90 9.25 -12.50 -6.21
C VAL A 90 10.19 -12.46 -7.42
N ARG A 91 9.72 -11.92 -8.55
CA ARG A 91 10.44 -12.01 -9.84
C ARG A 91 11.36 -10.82 -10.13
N ALA A 92 11.11 -9.69 -9.49
CA ALA A 92 11.84 -8.44 -9.71
C ALA A 92 12.11 -7.70 -8.38
N PRO A 93 12.80 -8.35 -7.41
CA PRO A 93 13.03 -7.78 -6.08
C PRO A 93 13.82 -6.46 -6.11
N GLU A 94 14.61 -6.22 -7.16
CA GLU A 94 15.34 -4.96 -7.38
C GLU A 94 14.43 -3.74 -7.57
N LYS A 95 13.14 -3.95 -7.90
CA LYS A 95 12.15 -2.87 -8.01
C LYS A 95 11.59 -2.43 -6.65
N ILE A 96 11.90 -3.15 -5.57
CA ILE A 96 11.39 -2.86 -4.24
C ILE A 96 12.22 -1.73 -3.63
N LEU A 97 11.57 -0.60 -3.35
CA LEU A 97 12.19 0.46 -2.57
C LEU A 97 12.05 0.13 -1.08
N THR A 98 13.14 -0.31 -0.45
CA THR A 98 13.16 -0.54 1.00
C THR A 98 13.31 0.79 1.73
N LYS A 99 12.35 1.09 2.59
CA LYS A 99 12.38 2.24 3.51
C LYS A 99 12.31 1.74 4.94
N ALA A 100 12.94 2.47 5.86
CA ALA A 100 12.78 2.20 7.28
C ALA A 100 11.30 2.28 7.66
N ALA A 101 10.85 1.43 8.59
CA ALA A 101 9.54 1.58 9.19
C ALA A 101 9.42 2.97 9.81
N VAL A 102 8.25 3.61 9.71
CA VAL A 102 8.04 4.99 10.19
C VAL A 102 8.49 5.14 11.65
N LYS A 103 8.07 4.20 12.52
CA LYS A 103 8.50 4.19 13.93
C LYS A 103 10.02 4.15 14.10
N ALA A 104 10.72 3.31 13.33
CA ALA A 104 12.18 3.23 13.39
C ALA A 104 12.84 4.53 12.88
N ALA A 105 12.29 5.15 11.82
CA ALA A 105 12.78 6.42 11.30
C ALA A 105 12.57 7.62 12.25
N LEU A 106 11.64 7.47 13.21
CA LEU A 106 11.33 8.47 14.23
C LEU A 106 11.98 8.19 15.59
N ALA A 107 12.47 6.97 15.83
CA ALA A 107 12.88 6.50 17.16
C ALA A 107 13.99 7.34 17.81
N ASP A 108 14.96 7.81 17.02
CA ASP A 108 16.12 8.56 17.51
C ASP A 108 15.97 10.09 17.35
N ARG A 109 14.79 10.58 16.96
CA ARG A 109 14.54 12.02 16.80
C ARG A 109 14.23 12.66 18.14
N LYS A 110 14.74 13.88 18.35
CA LYS A 110 14.43 14.67 19.55
C LYS A 110 12.98 15.15 19.49
N ARG A 111 12.41 15.45 20.66
CA ARG A 111 11.04 15.97 20.78
C ARG A 111 10.78 17.16 19.86
N ASP A 112 11.68 18.14 19.85
CA ASP A 112 11.48 19.37 19.08
C ASP A 112 11.57 19.12 17.56
N ASP A 113 12.40 18.16 17.12
CA ASP A 113 12.46 17.73 15.72
C ASP A 113 11.17 17.04 15.29
N LEU A 114 10.56 16.24 16.19
CA LEU A 114 9.27 15.59 15.94
C LEU A 114 8.15 16.61 15.85
N ILE A 115 8.12 17.62 16.74
CA ILE A 115 7.14 18.71 16.69
C ILE A 115 7.26 19.45 15.35
N MET A 116 8.48 19.84 14.96
CA MET A 116 8.71 20.53 13.68
C MET A 116 8.25 19.71 12.48
N LEU A 117 8.54 18.40 12.47
CA LEU A 117 8.11 17.50 11.39
C LEU A 117 6.58 17.41 11.33
N ILE A 118 5.91 17.27 12.48
CA ILE A 118 4.44 17.21 12.54
C ILE A 118 3.84 18.53 12.05
N THR A 119 4.36 19.68 12.50
CA THR A 119 3.90 21.00 12.01
C THR A 119 4.00 21.09 10.50
N GLN A 120 5.12 20.68 9.90
CA GLN A 120 5.27 20.67 8.44
C GLN A 120 4.28 19.74 7.73
N MET A 121 3.92 18.61 8.34
CA MET A 121 2.91 17.70 7.78
C MET A 121 1.52 18.32 7.81
N ILE A 122 1.19 19.04 8.87
CA ILE A 122 -0.09 19.75 9.02
C ILE A 122 -0.17 20.93 8.05
N ASP A 123 0.91 21.68 7.88
CA ASP A 123 0.95 22.77 6.90
C ASP A 123 0.72 22.26 5.46
N TYR A 124 1.12 21.01 5.17
CA TYR A 124 0.89 20.37 3.88
C TYR A 124 -0.51 19.75 3.75
N GLU A 125 -1.02 19.14 4.82
CA GLU A 125 -2.34 18.50 4.88
C GLU A 125 -3.08 18.98 6.16
N PRO A 126 -3.76 20.15 6.10
CA PRO A 126 -4.38 20.78 7.27
C PRO A 126 -5.41 19.90 7.98
N ASP A 127 -6.08 19.02 7.26
CA ASP A 127 -7.10 18.10 7.77
C ASP A 127 -6.55 17.09 8.78
N LEU A 128 -5.22 16.89 8.82
CA LEU A 128 -4.59 16.06 9.85
C LEU A 128 -4.56 16.73 11.23
N TYR A 129 -4.92 18.01 11.37
CA TYR A 129 -4.93 18.73 12.64
C TYR A 129 -5.79 18.05 13.70
N GLY A 130 -6.88 17.39 13.29
CA GLY A 130 -7.74 16.67 14.22
C GLY A 130 -7.09 15.49 14.92
N LEU A 131 -5.95 14.98 14.43
CA LEU A 131 -5.13 13.99 15.13
C LEU A 131 -4.38 14.58 16.35
N ILE A 132 -4.17 15.90 16.38
CA ILE A 132 -3.46 16.61 17.45
C ILE A 132 -4.43 17.02 18.56
N ASP A 133 -5.59 17.57 18.20
CA ASP A 133 -6.59 18.04 19.17
C ASP A 133 -7.60 16.96 19.62
N GLY A 134 -7.57 15.78 18.98
CA GLY A 134 -8.39 14.62 19.32
C GLY A 134 -9.75 14.58 18.63
N SER A 135 -10.04 15.49 17.69
CA SER A 135 -11.26 15.47 16.87
C SER A 135 -11.28 14.36 15.81
N GLY A 136 -10.14 13.75 15.48
CA GLY A 136 -10.02 12.65 14.53
C GLY A 136 -9.73 13.13 13.09
N LEU A 137 -9.72 12.21 12.13
CA LEU A 137 -9.68 12.59 10.71
C LEU A 137 -11.09 13.01 10.27
N PRO A 138 -11.23 14.03 9.41
CA PRO A 138 -12.52 14.34 8.80
C PRO A 138 -13.07 13.13 8.05
N ALA A 139 -14.39 13.04 7.99
CA ALA A 139 -15.04 11.95 7.28
C ALA A 139 -14.74 12.05 5.77
N PRO A 140 -14.65 10.91 5.03
CA PRO A 140 -14.25 10.92 3.62
C PRO A 140 -15.11 11.79 2.68
N ASP A 141 -16.31 12.19 3.11
CA ASP A 141 -17.30 12.97 2.39
C ASP A 141 -17.19 14.50 2.61
N GLU A 142 -16.33 14.97 3.52
CA GLU A 142 -16.11 16.42 3.74
C GLU A 142 -15.12 17.04 2.72
N PHE A 143 -14.44 16.21 1.91
CA PHE A 143 -13.51 16.66 0.86
C PHE A 143 -14.20 17.21 -0.40
N ASP A 144 -15.45 16.82 -0.67
CA ASP A 144 -16.16 17.17 -1.92
C ASP A 144 -17.05 18.42 -1.80
N ALA A 145 -17.21 19.00 -0.61
CA ALA A 145 -18.17 20.10 -0.38
C ALA A 145 -17.62 21.52 -0.65
N ALA A 146 -16.33 21.66 -0.98
CA ALA A 146 -15.68 22.97 -1.10
C ALA A 146 -15.61 23.54 -2.53
N ASP A 147 -15.93 22.74 -3.57
CA ASP A 147 -15.67 23.11 -4.98
C ASP A 147 -16.92 23.29 -5.86
N GLU A 148 -18.13 23.41 -5.30
CA GLU A 148 -19.38 23.64 -6.06
C GLU A 148 -19.94 25.09 -5.96
N GLU A 149 -19.09 26.12 -6.07
CA GLU A 149 -19.54 27.51 -6.27
C GLU A 149 -19.03 28.14 -7.58
N TRP A 150 -19.35 27.58 -8.76
CA TRP A 150 -19.25 28.31 -10.04
C TRP A 150 -20.33 27.92 -11.05
#